data_AF-A0A1V4X790-F1
#
_entry.id   AF-A0A1V4X790-F1
#
_cell.length_a   1.000
_cell.length_b   1.000
_cell.length_c   1.000
_cell.angle_alpha   90.00
_cell.angle_beta   90.00
_cell.angle_gamma   90.00
#
_symmetry.space_group_name_H-M   'P 1'
#
loop_
_entity.id
_entity.type
_entity.pdbx_description
1 polymer ?
#
loop_
_entity_poly.entity_id
_entity_poly.type
_entity_poly.pdbx_seq_one_letter_code
_entity_poly.pdbx_strand_id
1 'polypeptide(L)' 'MQTRHNITLTEDIARELDSVAGELGEKKSSVIEKALMVYFDLLDLKIAQKRMKDLKEGRDRIVDARDVWKEIGI' A
#
# COMPACT_ATOMS: atom_id res chain seq x y z
N MET A 1 -3.73 -4.91 16.81
CA MET A 1 -4.90 -5.73 16.42
C MET A 1 -4.57 -6.45 15.14
N GLN A 2 -4.97 -7.72 14.99
CA GLN A 2 -4.83 -8.46 13.73
C GLN A 2 -6.21 -8.73 13.14
N THR A 3 -6.34 -8.50 11.83
CA THR A 3 -7.58 -8.75 11.08
C THR A 3 -7.36 -9.92 10.13
N ARG A 4 -8.31 -10.85 10.06
CA ARG A 4 -8.24 -11.98 9.12
C ARG A 4 -8.85 -11.60 7.78
N HIS A 5 -8.16 -11.97 6.71
CA HIS A 5 -8.65 -11.82 5.34
C HIS A 5 -8.57 -13.17 4.65
N ASN A 6 -9.59 -13.48 3.86
CA ASN A 6 -9.59 -14.62 2.95
C ASN A 6 -9.26 -14.10 1.56
N ILE A 7 -8.27 -14.71 0.90
CA ILE A 7 -7.83 -14.33 -0.44
C ILE A 7 -7.81 -15.57 -1.34
N THR A 8 -8.05 -15.35 -2.63
CA THR A 8 -7.92 -16.38 -3.65
C THR A 8 -6.64 -16.12 -4.43
N LEU A 9 -5.79 -17.14 -4.54
CA LEU A 9 -4.56 -17.12 -5.31
C LEU A 9 -4.68 -18.15 -6.43
N THR A 10 -3.98 -17.91 -7.54
CA THR A 10 -3.78 -18.96 -8.55
C THR A 10 -2.97 -20.10 -7.94
N GLU A 11 -3.11 -21.30 -8.50
CA GLU A 11 -2.44 -22.49 -7.99
C GLU A 11 -0.91 -22.32 -7.97
N ASP A 12 -0.34 -21.77 -9.04
CA ASP A 12 1.12 -21.56 -9.15
C ASP A 12 1.65 -20.64 -8.04
N ILE A 13 0.97 -19.51 -7.79
CA ILE A 13 1.36 -18.55 -6.74
C ILE A 13 1.17 -19.16 -5.35
N ALA A 14 0.11 -19.95 -5.14
CA ALA A 14 -0.08 -20.64 -3.88
C ALA A 14 1.05 -21.65 -3.60
N ARG A 15 1.48 -22.43 -4.61
CA ARG A 15 2.60 -23.37 -4.45
C ARG A 15 3.93 -22.65 -4.19
N GLU A 16 4.18 -21.54 -4.87
CA GLU A 16 5.39 -20.75 -4.66
C GLU A 16 5.42 -20.13 -3.26
N LEU A 17 4.30 -19.56 -2.79
CA LEU A 17 4.16 -19.06 -1.42
C LEU A 17 4.43 -20.17 -0.39
N ASP A 18 3.95 -21.38 -0.65
CA ASP A 18 4.16 -22.54 0.22
C ASP A 18 5.63 -22.94 0.30
N SER A 19 6.31 -22.97 -0.85
CA SER A 19 7.74 -23.27 -0.94
C SER A 19 8.57 -22.22 -0.20
N VAL A 20 8.37 -20.94 -0.51
CA VAL A 20 9.11 -19.83 0.08
C VAL A 20 8.89 -19.75 1.59
N ALA A 21 7.64 -19.88 2.04
CA ALA A 21 7.33 -19.89 3.47
C ALA A 21 8.01 -21.07 4.19
N GLY A 22 8.01 -22.25 3.57
CA GLY A 22 8.68 -23.44 4.08
C GLY A 22 10.20 -23.27 4.21
N GLU A 23 10.85 -22.78 3.15
CA GLU A 23 12.30 -22.53 3.12
C GLU A 23 12.75 -21.49 4.14
N LEU A 24 11.97 -20.42 4.33
CA LEU A 24 12.27 -19.35 5.30
C LEU A 24 11.86 -19.71 6.73
N GLY A 25 11.11 -20.80 6.94
CA GLY A 25 10.54 -21.15 8.24
C GLY A 25 9.51 -20.12 8.74
N GLU A 26 8.87 -19.39 7.82
CA GLU A 26 7.90 -18.35 8.14
C GLU A 26 6.46 -18.80 7.88
N LYS A 27 5.49 -18.13 8.52
CA LYS A 27 4.08 -18.34 8.18
C LYS A 27 3.78 -17.69 6.83
N LYS A 28 3.01 -18.36 5.98
CA LYS A 28 2.50 -17.81 4.71
C LYS A 28 1.89 -16.41 4.87
N SER A 29 1.14 -16.20 5.96
CA SER A 29 0.54 -14.89 6.27
C SER A 29 1.58 -13.78 6.50
N SER A 30 2.74 -14.11 7.07
CA SER A 30 3.82 -13.14 7.29
C SER A 30 4.52 -12.78 5.98
N VAL A 31 4.72 -13.76 5.10
CA VAL A 31 5.25 -13.52 3.75
C VAL A 31 4.29 -12.63 2.94
N ILE A 32 2.98 -12.93 2.98
CA ILE A 32 1.95 -12.10 2.34
C ILE A 32 1.96 -10.68 2.91
N GLU A 33 2.00 -10.52 4.24
CA GLU A 33 2.04 -9.21 4.88
C GLU A 33 3.25 -8.38 4.43
N LYS A 34 4.44 -8.98 4.41
CA LYS A 34 5.67 -8.34 3.92
C LYS A 34 5.56 -7.94 2.44
N ALA A 35 5.04 -8.82 1.60
CA ALA A 35 4.84 -8.52 0.18
C ALA A 35 3.85 -7.37 -0.02
N LEU A 36 2.75 -7.32 0.75
CA LEU A 36 1.79 -6.24 0.70
C LEU A 36 2.39 -4.91 1.17
N MET A 37 3.19 -4.90 2.23
CA MET A 37 3.88 -3.68 2.68
C MET A 37 4.75 -3.09 1.57
N VAL A 38 5.60 -3.92 0.95
CA VAL A 38 6.47 -3.48 -0.16
C VAL A 38 5.65 -2.99 -1.35
N TYR A 39 4.54 -3.66 -1.68
CA TYR A 39 3.67 -3.23 -2.77
C TYR A 39 2.98 -1.90 -2.45
N PHE A 40 2.54 -1.70 -1.21
CA PHE A 40 1.93 -0.43 -0.78
C PHE A 40 2.93 0.72 -0.82
N ASP A 41 4.18 0.53 -0.41
CA ASP A 41 5.23 1.55 -0.55
C ASP A 41 5.43 1.98 -2.01
N LEU A 42 5.42 1.01 -2.94
CA LEU A 42 5.48 1.28 -4.38
C LEU A 42 4.25 2.05 -4.87
N LEU A 43 3.05 1.67 -4.40
CA LEU A 43 1.82 2.36 -4.77
C LEU A 43 1.77 3.78 -4.23
N ASP A 44 2.25 4.03 -3.01
CA ASP A 44 2.33 5.36 -2.42
C ASP A 44 3.17 6.30 -3.28
N LEU A 45 4.31 5.83 -3.79
CA LEU A 45 5.12 6.59 -4.74
C LEU A 45 4.34 6.91 -6.03
N LYS A 46 3.63 5.93 -6.60
CA LYS A 46 2.82 6.16 -7.83
C LYS A 46 1.70 7.17 -7.58
N ILE A 47 1.05 7.11 -6.42
CA ILE A 47 0.01 8.05 -6.02
C ILE A 47 0.59 9.45 -5.85
N ALA A 48 1.74 9.58 -5.19
CA ALA A 48 2.43 10.87 -5.02
C ALA A 48 2.83 11.48 -6.37
N GLN A 49 3.35 10.67 -7.30
CA GLN A 49 3.67 11.12 -8.66
C GLN A 49 2.43 11.58 -9.43
N LYS A 50 1.31 10.87 -9.30
CA LYS A 50 0.03 11.28 -9.89
C LYS A 50 -0.41 12.64 -9.33
N ARG A 51 -0.42 12.81 -8.01
CA ARG A 51 -0.77 14.09 -7.36
C ARG A 51 0.12 15.24 -7.85
N MET A 52 1.42 15.00 -7.97
CA MET A 52 2.36 15.99 -8.51
C MET A 52 2.05 16.36 -9.97
N LYS A 53 1.66 15.38 -10.80
CA LYS A 53 1.23 15.63 -12.19
C LYS A 53 -0.06 16.44 -12.23
N ASP A 54 -1.05 16.08 -11.40
CA ASP A 54 -2.33 16.78 -11.32
C ASP A 54 -2.12 18.24 -10.91
N LEU A 55 -1.23 18.51 -9.96
CA LEU A 55 -0.85 19.87 -9.58
C LEU A 55 -0.21 20.65 -10.74
N LYS A 56 0.74 20.04 -11.46
CA LYS A 56 1.40 20.69 -12.61
C LYS A 56 0.44 21.00 -13.75
N GLU A 57 -0.55 20.14 -13.96
CA GLU A 57 -1.56 20.29 -15.01
C GLU A 57 -2.76 21.13 -14.57
N GLY A 58 -2.72 21.72 -13.36
CA GLY A 58 -3.78 22.58 -12.83
C GLY A 58 -5.06 21.85 -12.43
N ARG A 59 -5.03 20.51 -12.33
CA ARG A 59 -6.14 19.68 -11.82
C ARG A 59 -6.16 19.57 -10.31
N ASP A 60 -5.10 20.01 -9.64
CA ASP A 60 -4.99 20.09 -8.19
C ASP A 60 -4.43 21.46 -7.78
N ARG A 61 -4.52 21.80 -6.50
CA ARG A 61 -4.12 23.11 -5.97
C ARG A 61 -3.29 22.98 -4.70
N ILE A 62 -2.40 23.97 -4.51
CA ILE A 62 -1.74 24.19 -3.23
C ILE A 62 -2.73 24.93 -2.33
N VAL A 63 -2.88 24.46 -1.09
CA VAL A 63 -3.71 25.10 -0.06
C VAL A 63 -2.80 25.56 1.07
N ASP A 64 -3.03 26.77 1.59
CA ASP A 64 -2.29 27.28 2.75
C ASP A 64 -2.65 26.48 4.00
N ALA A 65 -1.64 26.05 4.76
CA ALA A 65 -1.86 25.26 5.97
C ALA A 65 -2.77 25.96 6.99
N ARG A 66 -2.74 27.29 7.06
CA ARG A 66 -3.59 28.09 7.96
C ARG A 66 -5.07 27.97 7.60
N ASP A 67 -5.39 27.88 6.32
CA ASP A 67 -6.77 27.72 5.86
C ASP A 67 -7.28 26.31 6.19
N VAL A 68 -6.43 25.30 6.03
CA VAL A 68 -6.74 23.92 6.41
C VAL A 68 -6.98 23.80 7.92
N TRP A 69 -6.11 24.38 8.76
CA TRP A 69 -6.26 24.34 10.22
C TRP A 69 -7.57 24.96 10.70
N LYS A 70 -7.92 26.14 10.15
CA LYS A 70 -9.21 26.78 10.41
C LYS A 70 -10.39 25.87 10.02
N GLU A 71 -10.30 25.17 8.89
CA GLU A 71 -11.36 24.29 8.40
C GLU A 71 -11.55 23.06 9.29
N ILE A 72 -10.47 22.47 9.80
CA ILE A 72 -10.51 21.27 10.64
C ILE A 72 -10.62 21.56 12.15
N GLY A 73 -10.68 22.83 12.55
CA GLY A 73 -10.88 23.25 13.94
C GLY A 73 -9.68 23.00 14.86
N ILE A 74 -8.46 23.07 14.32
CA ILE A 74 -7.19 22.97 15.08
C ILE A 74 -6.47 24.32 15.04
#